data_AF-A0A810KXJ8-F1
#
_entry.id   AF-A0A810KXJ8-F1
#
_cell.length_a   1.000
_cell.length_b   1.000
_cell.length_c   1.000
_cell.angle_alpha   90.00
_cell.angle_beta   90.00
_cell.angle_gamma   90.00
#
_symmetry.space_group_name_H-M   'P 1'
#
loop_
_entity.id
_entity.type
_entity.pdbx_description
1 polymer ?
#
loop_
_entity_poly.entity_id
_entity_poly.type
_entity_poly.pdbx_seq_one_letter_code
_entity_poly.pdbx_strand_id
1 'polypeptide(L)'
;MTDTSTNAVEADEKPEAANDAPAEESTSENGGARAASDDSEALFSESEIAADYIEGLLDILDYDGDIDELVQSGRPVVELVGDNLDPLIGQRGATLEALQELARLAVFQHTGSPSRLLLDVGGFRAARRKELGAIAKNAVEKVREHGDPVKLEPMSAFERKCVHDVINELSDVESESEGVEPHRQIVVRAVS
;
A
#
# COMPACT_ATOMS: atom_id res chain seq x y z
N MET A 1 -13.34 67.11 -19.67
CA MET A 1 -12.51 66.43 -18.66
C MET A 1 -12.07 65.13 -19.31
N THR A 2 -10.77 64.95 -19.56
CA THR A 2 -10.09 63.69 -19.95
C THR A 2 -10.78 62.90 -21.08
N ASP A 3 -10.43 63.01 -22.36
CA ASP A 3 -9.10 62.91 -23.00
C ASP A 3 -8.41 61.55 -22.78
N THR A 4 -8.40 60.71 -23.84
CA THR A 4 -7.44 59.64 -24.24
C THR A 4 -8.14 58.86 -25.37
N SER A 5 -7.81 58.96 -26.67
CA SER A 5 -6.53 58.80 -27.41
C SER A 5 -6.23 57.36 -27.87
N THR A 6 -6.86 57.00 -28.99
CA THR A 6 -6.35 56.26 -30.19
C THR A 6 -5.14 55.31 -30.13
N ASN A 7 -5.36 54.03 -30.49
CA ASN A 7 -4.79 53.29 -31.67
C ASN A 7 -5.18 51.78 -31.57
N ALA A 8 -5.67 51.10 -32.61
CA ALA A 8 -5.03 50.62 -33.87
C ALA A 8 -4.05 49.45 -33.62
N VAL A 9 -3.96 48.37 -34.43
CA VAL A 9 -4.22 48.23 -35.89
C VAL A 9 -4.91 46.87 -36.23
N GLU A 10 -5.25 46.67 -37.51
CA GLU A 10 -6.12 45.64 -38.12
C GLU A 10 -5.50 44.23 -38.36
N ALA A 11 -6.40 43.22 -38.55
CA ALA A 11 -6.47 42.20 -39.64
C ALA A 11 -5.31 41.18 -39.89
N ASP A 12 -5.51 39.94 -40.38
CA ASP A 12 -6.71 39.09 -40.62
C ASP A 12 -6.30 37.57 -40.48
N GLU A 13 -6.78 36.48 -41.11
CA GLU A 13 -7.71 36.18 -42.25
C GLU A 13 -8.34 34.75 -42.08
N LYS A 14 -9.01 34.22 -43.13
CA LYS A 14 -9.61 32.88 -43.31
C LYS A 14 -9.45 32.48 -44.81
N PRO A 15 -9.76 31.26 -45.36
CA PRO A 15 -10.34 30.05 -44.75
C PRO A 15 -9.79 28.68 -45.28
N GLU A 16 -10.52 27.60 -44.91
CA GLU A 16 -10.89 26.34 -45.62
C GLU A 16 -10.22 25.92 -46.95
N ALA A 17 -10.21 24.64 -47.40
CA ALA A 17 -10.32 23.27 -46.83
C ALA A 17 -10.53 22.28 -48.01
N ALA A 18 -9.96 21.06 -48.01
CA ALA A 18 -10.35 19.99 -48.95
C ALA A 18 -9.89 18.56 -48.52
N ASN A 19 -10.66 17.55 -48.96
CA ASN A 19 -10.52 16.08 -48.81
C ASN A 19 -9.24 15.52 -49.54
N ASP A 20 -8.82 14.25 -49.42
CA ASP A 20 -9.64 13.01 -49.52
C ASP A 20 -8.97 11.69 -49.09
N ALA A 21 -9.82 10.65 -48.95
CA ALA A 21 -9.58 9.20 -48.93
C ALA A 21 -8.91 8.51 -47.70
N PRO A 22 -9.31 7.26 -47.34
CA PRO A 22 -8.87 6.56 -46.13
C PRO A 22 -7.85 5.42 -46.35
N ALA A 23 -7.15 5.01 -45.29
CA ALA A 23 -6.35 3.77 -45.25
C ALA A 23 -6.36 3.11 -43.86
N GLU A 24 -6.97 1.92 -43.81
CA GLU A 24 -6.76 0.77 -42.92
C GLU A 24 -6.50 0.96 -41.40
N GLU A 25 -7.46 0.49 -40.60
CA GLU A 25 -7.25 0.13 -39.19
C GLU A 25 -6.32 -1.09 -39.09
N SER A 26 -5.06 -0.87 -38.73
CA SER A 26 -4.17 -1.96 -38.30
C SER A 26 -4.31 -2.19 -36.80
N THR A 27 -5.00 -3.27 -36.42
CA THR A 27 -5.27 -3.64 -35.02
C THR A 27 -3.99 -4.06 -34.30
N SER A 28 -3.42 -3.13 -33.52
CA SER A 28 -2.19 -3.36 -32.73
C SER A 28 -2.45 -4.17 -31.45
N GLU A 29 -2.92 -5.42 -31.59
CA GLU A 29 -3.16 -6.33 -30.45
C GLU A 29 -1.86 -6.83 -29.79
N ASN A 30 -0.70 -6.56 -30.40
CA ASN A 30 0.62 -6.99 -29.93
C ASN A 30 1.29 -6.01 -28.94
N GLY A 31 0.62 -4.91 -28.57
CA GLY A 31 1.15 -3.92 -27.62
C GLY A 31 1.01 -4.33 -26.15
N GLY A 32 -0.18 -4.82 -25.76
CA GLY A 32 -0.51 -5.09 -24.36
C GLY A 32 0.29 -6.23 -23.73
N ALA A 33 0.61 -7.26 -24.52
CA ALA A 33 1.38 -8.40 -24.03
C ALA A 33 2.84 -8.05 -23.65
N ARG A 34 3.44 -7.05 -24.33
CA ARG A 34 4.78 -6.55 -24.01
C ARG A 34 4.77 -5.61 -22.83
N ALA A 35 3.87 -4.62 -22.81
CA ALA A 35 3.75 -3.73 -21.65
C ALA A 35 3.56 -4.53 -20.34
N ALA A 36 2.77 -5.62 -20.37
CA ALA A 36 2.58 -6.50 -19.23
C ALA A 36 3.78 -7.40 -18.87
N SER A 37 4.67 -7.76 -19.82
CA SER A 37 5.95 -8.41 -19.48
C SER A 37 6.92 -7.40 -18.88
N ASP A 38 7.07 -6.24 -19.53
CA ASP A 38 8.03 -5.21 -19.18
C ASP A 38 7.72 -4.63 -17.77
N ASP A 39 6.43 -4.41 -17.45
CA ASP A 39 5.96 -4.07 -16.09
C ASP A 39 6.29 -5.17 -15.07
N SER A 40 6.17 -6.45 -15.44
CA SER A 40 6.42 -7.57 -14.52
C SER A 40 7.91 -7.81 -14.27
N GLU A 41 8.77 -7.59 -15.26
CA GLU A 41 10.23 -7.65 -15.13
C GLU A 41 10.74 -6.48 -14.27
N ALA A 42 10.20 -5.27 -14.47
CA ALA A 42 10.51 -4.12 -13.63
C ALA A 42 10.08 -4.34 -12.15
N LEU A 43 8.89 -4.90 -11.93
CA LEU A 43 8.40 -5.25 -10.58
C LEU A 43 9.22 -6.36 -9.91
N PHE A 44 9.81 -7.28 -10.67
CA PHE A 44 10.69 -8.31 -10.12
C PHE A 44 12.07 -7.73 -9.74
N SER A 45 12.61 -6.81 -10.55
CA SER A 45 13.87 -6.15 -10.20
C SER A 45 13.73 -5.17 -9.03
N GLU A 46 12.53 -4.64 -8.78
CA GLU A 46 12.22 -3.96 -7.50
C GLU A 46 12.23 -4.91 -6.29
N SER A 47 12.00 -6.23 -6.44
CA SER A 47 12.24 -7.21 -5.36
C SER A 47 13.72 -7.59 -5.25
N GLU A 48 14.48 -7.74 -6.35
CA GLU A 48 15.92 -8.03 -6.33
C GLU A 48 16.68 -6.97 -5.50
N ILE A 49 16.48 -5.69 -5.82
CA ILE A 49 17.12 -4.56 -5.11
C ILE A 49 16.69 -4.48 -3.63
N ALA A 50 15.49 -4.97 -3.30
CA ALA A 50 15.00 -5.02 -1.92
C ALA A 50 15.56 -6.24 -1.16
N ALA A 51 15.76 -7.38 -1.83
CA ALA A 51 16.40 -8.56 -1.28
C ALA A 51 17.87 -8.29 -0.98
N ASP A 52 18.65 -7.74 -1.93
CA ASP A 52 20.03 -7.26 -1.74
C ASP A 52 20.18 -6.43 -0.45
N TYR A 53 19.25 -5.50 -0.22
CA TYR A 53 19.27 -4.61 0.95
C TYR A 53 18.96 -5.32 2.27
N ILE A 54 18.10 -6.34 2.26
CA ILE A 54 17.74 -7.13 3.44
C ILE A 54 18.81 -8.20 3.72
N GLU A 55 19.33 -8.90 2.71
CA GLU A 55 20.44 -9.85 2.84
C GLU A 55 21.66 -9.17 3.47
N GLY A 56 22.08 -8.03 2.93
CA GLY A 56 23.18 -7.22 3.48
C GLY A 56 22.93 -6.68 4.90
N LEU A 57 21.68 -6.68 5.39
CA LEU A 57 21.36 -6.40 6.79
C LEU A 57 21.44 -7.66 7.68
N LEU A 58 21.00 -8.82 7.18
CA LEU A 58 21.11 -10.11 7.89
C LEU A 58 22.58 -10.48 8.14
N ASP A 59 23.43 -10.31 7.12
CA ASP A 59 24.90 -10.45 7.19
C ASP A 59 25.53 -9.60 8.31
N ILE A 60 25.03 -8.37 8.49
CA ILE A 60 25.52 -7.43 9.52
C ILE A 60 25.01 -7.80 10.92
N LEU A 61 23.88 -8.51 11.01
CA LEU A 61 23.22 -8.88 12.27
C LEU A 61 23.51 -10.32 12.73
N ASP A 62 24.18 -11.15 11.91
CA ASP A 62 24.47 -12.57 12.18
C ASP A 62 23.16 -13.39 12.31
N TYR A 63 22.24 -13.23 11.34
CA TYR A 63 20.93 -13.88 11.29
C TYR A 63 20.77 -14.84 10.10
N ASP A 64 20.55 -16.12 10.38
CA ASP A 64 20.18 -17.14 9.39
C ASP A 64 18.72 -16.95 8.90
N GLY A 65 18.54 -16.59 7.63
CA GLY A 65 17.21 -16.51 7.01
C GLY A 65 17.25 -16.57 5.47
N ASP A 66 16.36 -17.39 4.90
CA ASP A 66 16.10 -17.51 3.47
C ASP A 66 15.19 -16.36 3.00
N ILE A 67 15.52 -15.75 1.86
CA ILE A 67 14.73 -14.69 1.23
C ILE A 67 14.05 -15.23 -0.04
N ASP A 68 12.72 -15.10 -0.10
CA ASP A 68 11.91 -15.36 -1.28
C ASP A 68 11.49 -14.04 -1.96
N GLU A 69 11.72 -13.94 -3.27
CA GLU A 69 11.36 -12.79 -4.10
C GLU A 69 10.20 -13.11 -5.05
N LEU A 70 9.17 -12.26 -5.09
CA LEU A 70 7.98 -12.53 -5.91
C LEU A 70 7.16 -11.28 -6.25
N VAL A 71 6.57 -11.28 -7.46
CA VAL A 71 5.57 -10.27 -7.87
C VAL A 71 4.17 -10.80 -7.58
N GLN A 72 3.45 -10.15 -6.65
CA GLN A 72 2.11 -10.55 -6.24
C GLN A 72 1.13 -9.39 -6.39
N SER A 73 0.02 -9.59 -7.10
CA SER A 73 -1.04 -8.57 -7.26
C SER A 73 -0.56 -7.19 -7.78
N GLY A 74 0.44 -7.17 -8.68
CA GLY A 74 0.95 -5.93 -9.28
C GLY A 74 1.81 -5.09 -8.33
N ARG A 75 2.63 -5.73 -7.50
CA ARG A 75 3.67 -5.12 -6.67
C ARG A 75 4.82 -6.10 -6.41
N PRO A 76 6.02 -5.63 -6.04
CA PRO A 76 7.08 -6.48 -5.53
C PRO A 76 6.73 -6.94 -4.11
N VAL A 77 7.17 -8.14 -3.76
CA VAL A 77 7.11 -8.68 -2.41
C VAL A 77 8.44 -9.38 -2.13
N VAL A 78 8.94 -9.16 -0.91
CA VAL A 78 10.05 -9.92 -0.33
C VAL A 78 9.50 -10.60 0.93
N GLU A 79 9.63 -11.92 0.99
CA GLU A 79 9.23 -12.73 2.14
C GLU A 79 10.49 -13.33 2.78
N LEU A 80 10.70 -13.09 4.08
CA LEU A 80 11.85 -13.61 4.83
C LEU A 80 11.41 -14.75 5.75
N VAL A 81 12.08 -15.90 5.65
CA VAL A 81 11.79 -17.11 6.42
C VAL A 81 13.07 -17.63 7.09
N GLY A 82 13.02 -17.92 8.39
CA GLY A 82 14.21 -18.32 9.14
C GLY A 82 13.95 -18.39 10.64
N ASP A 83 14.99 -18.75 11.40
CA ASP A 83 14.94 -18.87 12.85
C ASP A 83 15.32 -17.54 13.54
N ASN A 84 14.79 -17.32 14.75
CA ASN A 84 15.10 -16.17 15.61
C ASN A 84 14.79 -14.76 15.04
N LEU A 85 14.00 -14.65 13.96
CA LEU A 85 13.71 -13.39 13.26
C LEU A 85 12.77 -12.41 14.00
N ASP A 86 12.27 -12.76 15.20
CA ASP A 86 11.41 -11.91 16.04
C ASP A 86 11.91 -10.45 16.23
N PRO A 87 13.22 -10.15 16.35
CA PRO A 87 13.72 -8.76 16.45
C PRO A 87 13.45 -7.92 15.20
N LEU A 88 13.44 -8.54 14.01
CA LEU A 88 13.13 -7.88 12.73
C LEU A 88 11.64 -7.57 12.59
N ILE A 89 10.77 -8.36 13.24
CA ILE A 89 9.35 -8.04 13.41
C ILE A 89 9.20 -6.88 14.40
N GLY A 90 9.78 -7.03 15.59
CA GLY A 90 9.68 -6.07 16.69
C GLY A 90 8.28 -5.95 17.29
N GLN A 91 8.11 -5.01 18.21
CA GLN A 91 6.84 -4.86 18.95
C GLN A 91 5.68 -4.55 17.99
N ARG A 92 4.74 -5.50 17.85
CA ARG A 92 3.57 -5.43 16.95
C ARG A 92 3.93 -5.13 15.47
N GLY A 93 5.12 -5.53 15.01
CA GLY A 93 5.56 -5.28 13.63
C GLY A 93 6.19 -3.91 13.39
N ALA A 94 6.48 -3.14 14.45
CA ALA A 94 7.05 -1.80 14.30
C ALA A 94 8.46 -1.79 13.67
N THR A 95 9.27 -2.83 13.87
CA THR A 95 10.55 -2.97 13.17
C THR A 95 10.32 -3.36 11.72
N LEU A 96 9.40 -4.28 11.44
CA LEU A 96 9.06 -4.73 10.08
C LEU A 96 8.63 -3.58 9.17
N GLU A 97 7.75 -2.70 9.63
CA GLU A 97 7.34 -1.53 8.83
C GLU A 97 8.50 -0.55 8.64
N ALA A 98 9.41 -0.40 9.61
CA ALA A 98 10.60 0.44 9.45
C ALA A 98 11.60 -0.16 8.42
N LEU A 99 11.84 -1.46 8.46
CA LEU A 99 12.66 -2.19 7.48
C LEU A 99 12.06 -2.10 6.07
N GLN A 100 10.74 -2.20 5.95
CA GLN A 100 10.03 -2.02 4.68
C GLN A 100 10.24 -0.63 4.07
N GLU A 101 10.14 0.44 4.86
CA GLU A 101 10.37 1.79 4.32
C GLU A 101 11.86 2.02 3.98
N LEU A 102 12.80 1.40 4.70
CA LEU A 102 14.22 1.41 4.34
C LEU A 102 14.48 0.67 3.02
N ALA A 103 13.90 -0.51 2.83
CA ALA A 103 14.01 -1.25 1.57
C ALA A 103 13.36 -0.49 0.40
N ARG A 104 12.20 0.16 0.59
CA ARG A 104 11.61 1.07 -0.42
C ARG A 104 12.51 2.25 -0.76
N LEU A 105 13.26 2.78 0.22
CA LEU A 105 14.25 3.85 -0.02
C LEU A 105 15.47 3.35 -0.80
N ALA A 106 15.93 2.11 -0.57
CA ALA A 106 16.97 1.47 -1.37
C ALA A 106 16.52 1.28 -2.84
N VAL A 107 15.32 0.73 -3.05
CA VAL A 107 14.73 0.61 -4.40
C VAL A 107 14.59 1.98 -5.06
N PHE A 108 14.06 2.99 -4.36
CA PHE A 108 13.96 4.36 -4.88
C PHE A 108 15.33 4.97 -5.24
N GLN A 109 16.38 4.68 -4.47
CA GLN A 109 17.74 5.14 -4.77
C GLN A 109 18.30 4.55 -6.06
N HIS A 110 17.92 3.31 -6.42
CA HIS A 110 18.36 2.62 -7.63
C HIS A 110 17.48 2.94 -8.86
N THR A 111 16.15 2.95 -8.71
CA THR A 111 15.20 3.11 -9.82
C THR A 111 14.75 4.57 -10.05
N GLY A 112 14.99 5.46 -9.09
CA GLY A 112 14.43 6.82 -9.07
C GLY A 112 12.91 6.89 -8.90
N SER A 113 12.25 5.75 -8.67
CA SER A 113 10.78 5.60 -8.68
C SER A 113 10.26 5.04 -7.34
N PRO A 114 9.12 5.54 -6.82
CA PRO A 114 8.62 5.14 -5.50
C PRO A 114 8.00 3.74 -5.54
N SER A 115 8.74 2.75 -5.06
CA SER A 115 8.33 1.34 -5.04
C SER A 115 7.06 1.09 -4.20
N ARG A 116 6.30 0.07 -4.62
CA ARG A 116 5.14 -0.46 -3.88
C ARG A 116 5.45 -1.75 -3.11
N LEU A 117 6.74 -2.08 -2.94
CA LEU A 117 7.27 -3.22 -2.19
C LEU A 117 6.48 -3.52 -0.90
N LEU A 118 6.19 -4.79 -0.68
CA LEU A 118 5.74 -5.34 0.60
C LEU A 118 6.88 -6.21 1.17
N LEU A 119 7.21 -6.01 2.45
CA LEU A 119 8.10 -6.91 3.20
C LEU A 119 7.25 -7.67 4.23
N ASP A 120 7.36 -9.00 4.30
CA ASP A 120 6.84 -9.82 5.41
C ASP A 120 7.94 -10.73 5.97
N VAL A 121 7.83 -11.07 7.26
CA VAL A 121 8.83 -11.86 7.99
C VAL A 121 8.10 -12.96 8.75
N GLY A 122 8.43 -14.22 8.50
CA GLY A 122 7.81 -15.39 9.15
C GLY A 122 6.28 -15.49 8.97
N GLY A 123 5.73 -14.86 7.92
CA GLY A 123 4.27 -14.74 7.73
C GLY A 123 3.55 -13.84 8.75
N PHE A 124 4.29 -12.95 9.43
CA PHE A 124 3.76 -12.08 10.50
C PHE A 124 2.50 -11.32 10.06
N ARG A 125 2.44 -10.76 8.85
CA ARG A 125 1.26 -10.02 8.39
C ARG A 125 0.02 -10.90 8.28
N ALA A 126 0.17 -12.18 7.96
CA ALA A 126 -0.94 -13.14 7.95
C ALA A 126 -1.36 -13.54 9.37
N ALA A 127 -0.40 -13.82 10.25
CA ALA A 127 -0.66 -14.12 11.67
C ALA A 127 -1.36 -12.96 12.39
N ARG A 128 -0.84 -11.73 12.22
CA ARG A 128 -1.37 -10.53 12.87
C ARG A 128 -2.79 -10.18 12.43
N ARG A 129 -3.13 -10.37 11.15
CA ARG A 129 -4.53 -10.23 10.67
C ARG A 129 -5.48 -11.22 11.37
N LYS A 130 -5.04 -12.46 11.59
CA LYS A 130 -5.82 -13.49 12.30
C LYS A 130 -6.03 -13.16 13.78
N GLU A 131 -5.00 -12.64 14.46
CA GLU A 131 -5.11 -12.14 15.85
C GLU A 131 -6.11 -10.97 15.96
N LEU A 132 -5.97 -9.96 15.10
CA LEU A 132 -6.84 -8.79 15.10
C LEU A 132 -8.30 -9.16 14.82
N GLY A 133 -8.55 -10.12 13.93
CA GLY A 133 -9.89 -10.67 13.70
C GLY A 133 -10.48 -11.41 14.91
N ALA A 134 -9.65 -12.05 15.76
CA ALA A 134 -10.10 -12.64 17.01
C ALA A 134 -10.39 -11.58 18.10
N ILE A 135 -9.53 -10.55 18.19
CA ILE A 135 -9.72 -9.39 19.08
C ILE A 135 -11.02 -8.64 18.73
N ALA A 136 -11.28 -8.40 17.44
CA ALA A 136 -12.49 -7.78 16.94
C ALA A 136 -13.75 -8.57 17.35
N LYS A 137 -13.76 -9.89 17.10
CA LYS A 137 -14.88 -10.77 17.45
C LYS A 137 -15.16 -10.78 18.95
N ASN A 138 -14.12 -10.83 19.78
CA ASN A 138 -14.31 -10.80 21.23
C ASN A 138 -14.79 -9.45 21.77
N ALA A 139 -14.45 -8.33 21.12
CA ALA A 139 -15.03 -7.03 21.44
C ALA A 139 -16.52 -6.97 21.08
N VAL A 140 -16.90 -7.50 19.91
CA VAL A 140 -18.31 -7.60 19.47
C VAL A 140 -19.14 -8.48 20.41
N GLU A 141 -18.61 -9.63 20.85
CA GLU A 141 -19.26 -10.49 21.85
C GLU A 141 -19.56 -9.72 23.15
N LYS A 142 -18.59 -8.97 23.67
CA LYS A 142 -18.74 -8.14 24.87
C LYS A 142 -19.80 -7.03 24.69
N VAL A 143 -19.79 -6.33 23.56
CA VAL A 143 -20.80 -5.31 23.22
C VAL A 143 -22.20 -5.92 23.16
N ARG A 144 -22.36 -7.12 22.57
CA ARG A 144 -23.64 -7.84 22.50
C ARG A 144 -24.14 -8.31 23.87
N GLU A 145 -23.25 -8.71 24.77
CA GLU A 145 -23.59 -9.20 26.11
C GLU A 145 -23.93 -8.05 27.09
N HIS A 146 -23.22 -6.93 27.01
CA HIS A 146 -23.30 -5.84 28.00
C HIS A 146 -24.05 -4.59 27.51
N GLY A 147 -24.12 -4.35 26.19
CA GLY A 147 -24.62 -3.12 25.58
C GLY A 147 -23.63 -1.94 25.60
N ASP A 148 -22.64 -1.96 26.49
CA ASP A 148 -21.63 -0.90 26.64
C ASP A 148 -20.58 -0.91 25.50
N PRO A 149 -20.14 0.27 25.00
CA PRO A 149 -19.06 0.38 24.03
C PRO A 149 -17.71 -0.16 24.51
N VAL A 150 -17.07 -1.01 23.71
CA VAL A 150 -15.76 -1.61 24.02
C VAL A 150 -14.65 -0.83 23.32
N LYS A 151 -13.68 -0.32 24.09
CA LYS A 151 -12.46 0.29 23.56
C LYS A 151 -11.33 -0.74 23.48
N LEU A 152 -10.73 -0.89 22.30
CA LEU A 152 -9.57 -1.75 22.09
C LEU A 152 -8.26 -1.01 22.42
N GLU A 153 -7.15 -1.75 22.51
CA GLU A 153 -5.82 -1.15 22.67
C GLU A 153 -5.47 -0.24 21.46
N PRO A 154 -4.69 0.83 21.67
CA PRO A 154 -4.07 1.57 20.56
C PRO A 154 -3.22 0.65 19.68
N MET A 155 -3.39 0.78 18.37
CA MET A 155 -2.83 -0.10 17.34
C MET A 155 -2.65 0.71 16.04
N SER A 156 -1.79 0.28 15.13
CA SER A 156 -1.40 1.05 13.93
C SER A 156 -2.54 1.29 12.95
N ALA A 157 -2.39 2.22 11.99
CA ALA A 157 -3.41 2.50 10.98
C ALA A 157 -3.81 1.25 10.15
N PHE A 158 -2.87 0.34 9.88
CA PHE A 158 -3.15 -0.95 9.24
C PHE A 158 -3.95 -1.86 10.16
N GLU A 159 -3.54 -1.99 11.43
CA GLU A 159 -4.20 -2.86 12.41
C GLU A 159 -5.65 -2.41 12.67
N ARG A 160 -5.86 -1.08 12.84
CA ARG A 160 -7.18 -0.46 13.00
C ARG A 160 -8.08 -0.75 11.80
N LYS A 161 -7.54 -0.72 10.58
CA LYS A 161 -8.30 -1.10 9.38
C LYS A 161 -8.70 -2.57 9.42
N CYS A 162 -7.78 -3.50 9.71
CA CYS A 162 -8.11 -4.93 9.78
C CYS A 162 -9.19 -5.25 10.82
N VAL A 163 -9.21 -4.54 11.95
CA VAL A 163 -10.29 -4.66 12.95
C VAL A 163 -11.60 -4.06 12.43
N HIS A 164 -11.56 -2.87 11.83
CA HIS A 164 -12.74 -2.19 11.28
C HIS A 164 -13.40 -3.00 10.14
N ASP A 165 -12.60 -3.52 9.20
CA ASP A 165 -13.06 -4.36 8.09
C ASP A 165 -13.81 -5.61 8.62
N VAL A 166 -13.31 -6.27 9.67
CA VAL A 166 -13.96 -7.45 10.31
C VAL A 166 -15.25 -7.10 11.07
N ILE A 167 -15.38 -5.88 11.59
CA ILE A 167 -16.61 -5.43 12.28
C ILE A 167 -17.67 -5.02 11.26
N ASN A 168 -17.28 -4.38 10.15
CA ASN A 168 -18.19 -3.95 9.08
C ASN A 168 -18.89 -5.12 8.34
N GLU A 169 -18.42 -6.37 8.51
CA GLU A 169 -19.13 -7.58 8.05
C GLU A 169 -20.42 -7.87 8.85
N LEU A 170 -20.66 -7.17 9.96
CA LEU A 170 -21.75 -7.39 10.90
C LEU A 170 -22.72 -6.19 10.93
N SER A 171 -24.03 -6.46 10.93
CA SER A 171 -25.06 -5.41 10.78
C SER A 171 -25.57 -4.81 12.11
N ASP A 172 -25.21 -5.41 13.24
CA ASP A 172 -25.69 -5.06 14.59
C ASP A 172 -24.65 -4.31 15.44
N VAL A 173 -23.45 -4.11 14.90
CA VAL A 173 -22.34 -3.42 15.55
C VAL A 173 -21.61 -2.52 14.56
N GLU A 174 -21.09 -1.40 15.06
CA GLU A 174 -20.28 -0.44 14.30
C GLU A 174 -18.91 -0.25 14.97
N SER A 175 -17.96 0.35 14.25
CA SER A 175 -16.66 0.70 14.83
C SER A 175 -16.12 2.05 14.34
N GLU A 176 -15.64 2.85 15.30
CA GLU A 176 -15.06 4.17 15.06
C GLU A 176 -13.60 4.22 15.53
N SER A 177 -12.74 4.98 14.82
CA SER A 177 -11.33 5.14 15.22
C SER A 177 -11.09 6.45 16.00
N GLU A 178 -11.37 6.40 17.30
CA GLU A 178 -11.10 7.47 18.26
C GLU A 178 -9.60 7.64 18.60
N GLY A 179 -9.20 8.89 18.88
CA GLY A 179 -7.88 9.26 19.41
C GLY A 179 -6.88 9.79 18.38
N VAL A 180 -5.67 10.09 18.84
CA VAL A 180 -4.54 10.60 18.03
C VAL A 180 -3.33 9.68 18.17
N GLU A 181 -2.57 9.51 17.09
CA GLU A 181 -1.38 8.64 17.05
C GLU A 181 -0.34 9.07 18.11
N PRO A 182 0.32 8.15 18.85
CA PRO A 182 0.22 6.68 18.80
C PRO A 182 -0.89 6.07 19.68
N HIS A 183 -1.72 6.90 20.31
CA HIS A 183 -2.80 6.49 21.21
C HIS A 183 -4.15 6.32 20.50
N ARG A 184 -4.15 6.20 19.17
CA ARG A 184 -5.37 6.04 18.37
C ARG A 184 -5.76 4.57 18.30
N GLN A 185 -7.03 4.29 18.54
CA GLN A 185 -7.56 2.95 18.75
C GLN A 185 -8.85 2.73 17.93
N ILE A 186 -9.52 1.60 18.16
CA ILE A 186 -10.88 1.32 17.68
C ILE A 186 -11.82 1.25 18.89
N VAL A 187 -13.00 1.82 18.75
CA VAL A 187 -14.12 1.67 19.69
C VAL A 187 -15.27 0.99 18.97
N VAL A 188 -15.77 -0.10 19.56
CA VAL A 188 -16.87 -0.91 19.03
C VAL A 188 -18.16 -0.54 19.78
N ARG A 189 -19.26 -0.37 19.04
CA ARG A 189 -20.57 0.08 19.56
C ARG A 189 -21.67 -0.80 18.99
N ALA A 190 -22.80 -0.92 19.69
CA ALA A 190 -24.01 -1.56 19.14
C ALA A 190 -24.76 -0.57 18.25
N VAL A 191 -25.25 -1.02 17.09
CA VAL A 191 -26.13 -0.23 16.24
C VAL A 191 -27.53 -0.19 16.87
N SER A 192 -28.14 1.00 16.93
CA SER A 192 -29.44 1.27 17.59
C SER A 192 -30.55 1.61 16.60
#